data_AF-K7RT65-F1
#
_entry.id   AF-K7RT65-F1
#
_cell.length_a   1.000
_cell.length_b   1.000
_cell.length_c   1.000
_cell.angle_alpha   90.00
_cell.angle_beta   90.00
_cell.angle_gamma   90.00
#
_symmetry.space_group_name_H-M   'P 1'
#
loop_
_entity.id
_entity.type
_entity.pdbx_description
1 polymer ?
#
loop_
_entity_poly.entity_id
_entity_poly.type
_entity_poly.pdbx_seq_one_letter_code
_entity_poly.pdbx_strand_id
1 'polypeptide(L)'
;MTSTLGSPISVRLPQELRDRVVALAHATRRSQGDVVREVLERDLGALEWEQRIADRAADLRAGRVKAVSADEVDRQLGLDGEPPATSLDDIS
;
A
#
# COMPACT_ATOMS: atom_id res chain seq x y z
N MET A 1 17.04 20.84 21.26
CA MET A 1 16.38 19.69 20.57
C MET A 1 15.78 20.25 19.30
N THR A 2 16.41 20.02 18.16
CA THR A 2 15.93 20.51 16.86
C THR A 2 14.70 19.70 16.47
N SER A 3 13.54 20.35 16.35
CA SER A 3 12.32 19.71 15.86
C SER A 3 12.56 19.27 14.41
N THR A 4 12.46 17.97 14.14
CA THR A 4 12.62 17.34 12.81
C THR A 4 11.33 17.34 12.00
N LEU A 5 10.34 18.16 12.36
CA LEU A 5 9.08 18.25 11.65
C LEU A 5 9.24 19.09 10.37
N GLY A 6 8.78 18.55 9.24
CA GLY A 6 8.75 19.24 7.94
C GLY A 6 7.65 20.31 7.87
N SER A 7 7.41 20.81 6.64
CA SER A 7 6.38 21.82 6.40
C SER A 7 4.96 21.30 6.67
N PRO A 8 4.06 22.13 7.24
CA PRO A 8 2.69 21.73 7.52
C PRO A 8 1.89 21.52 6.24
N ILE A 9 0.99 20.54 6.26
CA ILE A 9 -0.02 20.30 5.21
C ILE A 9 -1.38 20.77 5.74
N SER A 10 -2.11 21.54 4.94
CA SER A 10 -3.46 21.99 5.27
C SER A 10 -4.48 21.28 4.40
N VAL A 11 -5.39 20.53 5.02
CA VAL A 11 -6.45 19.76 4.34
C VAL A 11 -7.81 20.14 4.91
N ARG A 12 -8.84 20.12 4.06
CA ARG A 12 -10.23 20.27 4.50
C ARG A 12 -10.80 18.89 4.76
N LEU A 13 -11.26 18.68 5.99
CA LEU A 13 -11.92 17.44 6.39
C LEU A 13 -13.44 17.63 6.37
N PRO A 14 -14.22 16.60 5.99
CA PRO A 14 -15.64 16.55 6.30
C PRO A 14 -15.88 16.75 7.80
N GLN A 15 -16.95 17.44 8.16
CA GLN A 15 -17.23 17.83 9.56
C GLN A 15 -17.23 16.61 10.49
N GLU A 16 -17.87 15.53 10.09
CA GLU A 16 -17.94 14.26 10.85
C GLU A 16 -16.55 13.66 11.11
N LEU A 17 -15.66 13.68 10.10
CA LEU A 17 -14.31 13.15 10.25
C LEU A 17 -13.47 14.02 11.20
N ARG A 18 -13.62 15.35 11.10
CA ARG A 18 -13.00 16.29 12.02
C ARG A 18 -13.44 16.02 13.46
N ASP A 19 -14.73 15.83 13.70
CA ASP A 19 -15.26 15.58 15.04
C ASP A 19 -14.74 14.27 15.64
N ARG A 20 -14.57 13.23 14.81
CA ARG A 20 -13.92 11.97 15.23
C ARG A 20 -12.45 12.18 15.63
N VAL A 21 -11.70 12.98 14.86
CA VAL A 21 -10.30 13.32 15.20
C VAL A 21 -10.23 14.10 16.52
N VAL A 22 -11.11 15.08 16.71
CA VAL A 22 -11.22 15.87 17.94
C VAL A 22 -11.48 14.96 19.14
N ALA A 23 -12.47 14.07 19.04
CA ALA A 23 -12.82 13.13 20.10
C ALA A 23 -11.67 12.18 20.45
N LEU A 24 -10.98 11.63 19.44
CA LEU A 24 -9.84 10.74 19.64
C LEU A 24 -8.64 11.47 20.27
N ALA A 25 -8.35 12.70 19.84
CA ALA A 25 -7.31 13.53 20.42
C ALA A 25 -7.56 13.82 21.91
N HIS A 26 -8.82 14.16 22.27
CA HIS A 26 -9.21 14.36 23.66
C HIS A 26 -9.09 13.09 24.51
N ALA A 27 -9.59 11.96 24.00
CA ALA A 27 -9.54 10.68 24.71
C ALA A 27 -8.10 10.19 24.94
N THR A 28 -7.20 10.47 24.00
CA THR A 28 -5.79 10.04 24.06
C THR A 28 -4.86 11.08 24.70
N ARG A 29 -5.37 12.27 25.06
CA ARG A 29 -4.58 13.42 25.55
C ARG A 29 -3.45 13.82 24.59
N ARG A 30 -3.73 13.79 23.28
CA ARG A 30 -2.79 14.13 22.20
C ARG A 30 -3.30 15.33 21.41
N SER A 31 -2.43 15.95 20.62
CA SER A 31 -2.86 16.97 19.68
C SER A 31 -3.63 16.34 18.50
N GLN A 32 -4.53 17.09 17.88
CA GLN A 32 -5.21 16.64 16.66
C GLN A 32 -4.21 16.35 15.54
N GLY A 33 -3.14 17.15 15.44
CA GLY A 33 -2.06 16.94 14.47
C GLY A 33 -1.34 15.62 14.66
N ASP A 34 -1.08 15.21 15.89
CA ASP A 34 -0.45 13.91 16.18
C ASP A 34 -1.37 12.74 15.81
N VAL A 35 -2.68 12.88 16.05
CA VAL A 35 -3.66 11.88 15.65
C VAL A 35 -3.75 11.76 14.13
N VAL A 36 -3.86 12.88 13.42
CA VAL A 36 -3.91 12.90 11.95
C VAL A 36 -2.64 12.32 11.37
N ARG A 37 -1.48 12.72 11.89
CA ARG A 37 -0.17 12.21 11.47
C ARG A 37 -0.07 10.69 11.66
N GLU A 38 -0.47 10.17 12.82
CA GLU A 38 -0.43 8.72 13.07
C GLU A 38 -1.35 7.93 12.14
N VAL A 39 -2.56 8.44 11.89
CA VAL A 39 -3.49 7.79 10.95
C VAL A 39 -2.89 7.76 9.55
N LEU A 40 -2.32 8.88 9.09
CA LEU A 40 -1.61 8.93 7.81
C LEU A 40 -0.43 7.96 7.76
N GLU A 41 0.42 7.93 8.77
CA GLU A 41 1.59 7.03 8.84
C GLU A 41 1.18 5.55 8.78
N ARG A 42 0.03 5.19 9.37
CA ARG A 42 -0.49 3.81 9.33
C ARG A 42 -1.03 3.40 7.97
N ASP A 43 -1.75 4.29 7.30
CA ASP A 43 -2.52 3.94 6.09
C ASP A 43 -1.80 4.28 4.78
N LEU A 44 -0.79 5.16 4.81
CA LEU A 44 -0.09 5.63 3.60
C LEU A 44 0.53 4.47 2.81
N GLY A 45 1.16 3.51 3.48
CA GLY A 45 1.78 2.36 2.80
C GLY A 45 0.77 1.48 2.04
N ALA A 46 -0.45 1.36 2.55
CA ALA A 46 -1.53 0.63 1.87
C ALA A 46 -1.99 1.39 0.62
N LEU A 47 -2.21 2.70 0.73
CA LEU A 47 -2.57 3.56 -0.42
C LEU A 47 -1.50 3.54 -1.52
N GLU A 48 -0.22 3.59 -1.14
CA GLU A 48 0.88 3.48 -2.09
C GLU A 48 0.91 2.10 -2.77
N TRP A 49 0.59 1.03 -2.04
CA TRP A 49 0.50 -0.31 -2.62
C TRP A 49 -0.66 -0.41 -3.63
N GLU A 50 -1.84 0.09 -3.28
CA GLU A 50 -3.00 0.14 -4.17
C GLU A 50 -2.67 0.89 -5.47
N GLN A 51 -2.01 2.04 -5.35
CA GLN A 51 -1.56 2.82 -6.52
C GLN A 51 -0.58 2.02 -7.39
N ARG A 52 0.43 1.37 -6.78
CA ARG A 52 1.39 0.53 -7.53
C ARG A 52 0.71 -0.62 -8.30
N ILE A 53 -0.32 -1.24 -7.71
CA ILE A 53 -1.08 -2.29 -8.38
C ILE A 53 -1.89 -1.70 -9.56
N ALA A 54 -2.53 -0.55 -9.36
CA ALA A 54 -3.27 0.14 -10.42
C ALA A 54 -2.35 0.49 -11.60
N ASP A 55 -1.16 1.02 -11.32
CA ASP A 55 -0.16 1.37 -12.32
C ASP A 55 0.34 0.13 -13.07
N ARG A 56 0.68 -0.95 -12.35
CA ARG A 56 1.11 -2.22 -12.96
C ARG A 56 0.03 -2.81 -13.87
N ALA A 57 -1.23 -2.74 -13.46
CA ALA A 57 -2.35 -3.21 -14.28
C ALA A 57 -2.55 -2.33 -15.53
N ALA A 58 -2.37 -1.02 -15.41
CA ALA A 58 -2.42 -0.10 -16.54
C ALA A 58 -1.30 -0.38 -17.54
N ASP A 59 -0.06 -0.59 -17.08
CA ASP A 59 1.07 -0.94 -17.92
C ASP A 59 0.87 -2.28 -18.64
N LEU A 60 0.33 -3.28 -17.93
CA LEU A 60 0.03 -4.58 -18.53
C LEU A 60 -0.98 -4.45 -19.67
N ARG A 61 -2.10 -3.75 -19.44
CA ARG A 61 -3.13 -3.53 -20.48
C ARG A 61 -2.61 -2.72 -21.66
N ALA A 62 -1.69 -1.80 -21.41
CA ALA A 62 -1.06 -0.99 -22.45
C ALA A 62 0.08 -1.71 -23.18
N GLY A 63 0.39 -2.97 -22.84
CA GLY A 63 1.49 -3.72 -23.45
C GLY A 63 2.88 -3.16 -23.13
N ARG A 64 3.01 -2.38 -22.04
CA ARG A 64 4.29 -1.80 -21.60
C ARG A 64 5.09 -2.72 -20.68
N VAL A 65 4.53 -3.87 -20.30
CA VAL A 65 5.21 -4.87 -19.46
C VAL A 65 5.95 -5.86 -20.36
N LYS A 66 7.25 -6.06 -20.08
CA LYS A 66 8.05 -7.09 -20.76
C LYS A 66 7.55 -8.47 -20.35
N ALA A 67 7.19 -9.30 -21.33
CA ALA A 67 6.91 -10.71 -21.10
C ALA A 67 8.20 -11.44 -20.72
N VAL A 68 8.10 -12.33 -19.74
CA VAL A 68 9.18 -13.22 -19.29
C VAL A 68 8.65 -14.65 -19.40
N SER A 69 9.49 -15.61 -19.79
CA SER A 69 9.07 -17.01 -19.88
C SER A 69 8.86 -17.62 -18.49
N ALA A 70 8.01 -18.66 -18.41
CA ALA A 70 7.77 -19.39 -17.17
C ALA A 70 9.09 -19.93 -16.56
N ASP A 71 9.91 -20.62 -17.35
CA ASP A 71 11.21 -21.17 -16.91
C ASP A 71 12.15 -20.13 -16.28
N GLU A 72 12.09 -18.88 -16.78
CA GLU A 72 12.93 -17.79 -16.27
C GLU A 72 12.38 -17.25 -14.94
N VAL A 73 11.06 -17.20 -14.80
CA VAL A 73 10.39 -16.82 -13.55
C VAL A 73 10.64 -17.89 -12.47
N ASP A 74 10.52 -19.18 -12.81
CA ASP A 74 10.74 -20.28 -11.88
C ASP A 74 12.17 -20.26 -11.33
N ARG A 75 13.16 -20.05 -12.21
CA ARG A 75 14.57 -19.90 -11.80
C ARG A 75 14.79 -18.70 -10.89
N GLN A 76 14.14 -17.56 -11.16
CA GLN A 76 14.27 -16.36 -10.32
C GLN A 76 13.65 -16.54 -8.92
N LEU A 77 12.63 -17.39 -8.82
CA LEU A 77 11.95 -17.70 -7.57
C LEU A 77 12.55 -18.92 -6.83
N GLY A 78 13.49 -19.64 -7.45
CA GLY A 78 14.08 -20.87 -6.90
C GLY A 78 13.11 -22.06 -6.89
N LEU A 79 12.17 -22.08 -7.84
CA LEU A 79 11.15 -23.13 -8.03
C LEU A 79 11.50 -24.04 -9.22
N ASP A 80 12.75 -24.02 -9.66
CA ASP A 80 13.21 -24.83 -10.78
C ASP A 80 13.05 -26.33 -10.52
N GLY A 81 12.26 -26.99 -11.37
CA GLY A 81 11.93 -28.42 -11.24
C GLY A 81 10.70 -28.72 -10.41
N GLU A 82 10.03 -27.72 -9.84
CA GLU A 82 8.69 -27.89 -9.30
C GLU A 82 7.70 -28.10 -10.47
N PRO A 83 6.77 -29.07 -10.38
CA PRO A 83 5.75 -29.23 -11.41
C PRO A 83 4.94 -27.93 -11.55
N PRO A 84 4.52 -27.55 -12.77
CA PRO A 84 3.75 -26.34 -12.97
C PRO A 84 2.47 -26.39 -12.13
N ALA A 85 2.01 -25.24 -11.64
CA ALA A 85 0.86 -25.14 -10.75
C ALA A 85 -0.43 -25.80 -11.30
N THR A 86 -0.54 -25.95 -12.62
CA THR A 86 -1.64 -26.65 -13.31
C THR A 86 -1.62 -28.17 -13.13
N SER A 87 -0.51 -28.76 -12.66
CA SER A 87 -0.39 -30.22 -12.45
C SER A 87 -1.20 -30.72 -11.25
N LEU A 88 -1.72 -29.81 -10.41
CA LEU A 88 -2.63 -30.14 -9.31
C LEU A 88 -4.01 -30.56 -9.81
N ASP A 89 -4.43 -30.11 -11.00
CA ASP A 89 -5.72 -30.46 -11.61
C ASP A 89 -5.73 -31.90 -12.16
N ASP A 90 -4.56 -32.54 -12.32
CA ASP A 90 -4.41 -33.90 -12.83
C ASP A 90 -4.48 -34.99 -11.74
N ILE A 91 -4.65 -34.63 -10.46
CA ILE A 91 -4.75 -35.57 -9.32
C ILE A 91 -6.21 -35.81 -8.90
N SER A 92 -7.12 -35.98 -9.86
CA SER A 92 -8.52 -36.44 -9.63
C SER A 92 -8.80 -37.79 -10.26
#